data_AF-A0A8C5G7P3-F1
#
_entry.id   AF-A0A8C5G7P3-F1
#
_cell.length_a   1.000
_cell.length_b   1.000
_cell.length_c   1.000
_cell.angle_alpha   90.00
_cell.angle_beta   90.00
_cell.angle_gamma   90.00
#
_symmetry.space_group_name_H-M   'P 1'
#
loop_
_entity.id
_entity.type
_entity.pdbx_description
1 polymer ?
#
loop_
_entity_poly.entity_id
_entity_poly.type
_entity_poly.pdbx_seq_one_letter_code
_entity_poly.pdbx_strand_id
1 'polypeptide(L)'
;NISKHYRPKAQGHGVQICAAVVMMVTMMMSEVTAMPKEKVKQVSKDVQTFPLHIDPTAFSPAPSMRPLHNSSISPWTYDFSHDDNCFPPVLSEARCLLKGCLDANGHEDQSLHSQPLMQQGLLLRRITAPEGGNQNHFRLESRLYAVGCVCVRPDVVTQE
;
A
#
# COMPACT_ATOMS: atom_id res chain seq x y z
N ASN A 1 -11.41 -64.17 59.99
CA ASN A 1 -11.27 -65.13 58.87
C ASN A 1 -12.68 -65.49 58.40
N ILE A 2 -12.91 -65.50 57.08
CA ILE A 2 -14.15 -65.89 56.36
C ILE A 2 -15.16 -64.78 55.99
N SER A 3 -15.40 -64.76 54.67
CA SER A 3 -16.38 -64.08 53.81
C SER A 3 -17.84 -63.99 54.32
N LYS A 4 -18.56 -62.91 53.95
CA LYS A 4 -19.86 -62.98 53.25
C LYS A 4 -20.33 -61.63 52.67
N HIS A 5 -20.61 -61.69 51.37
CA HIS A 5 -21.49 -60.90 50.50
C HIS A 5 -22.41 -59.82 51.09
N TYR A 6 -22.37 -58.63 50.46
CA TYR A 6 -23.58 -57.86 50.15
C TYR A 6 -23.47 -57.27 48.73
N ARG A 7 -24.40 -57.65 47.83
CA ARG A 7 -24.62 -56.99 46.54
C ARG A 7 -25.55 -55.80 46.76
N PRO A 8 -25.31 -54.65 46.13
CA PRO A 8 -26.40 -53.79 45.67
C PRO A 8 -26.54 -53.85 44.15
N LYS A 9 -27.81 -53.76 43.76
CA LYS A 9 -28.38 -53.99 42.44
C LYS A 9 -28.25 -52.73 41.58
N ALA A 10 -27.98 -52.91 40.30
CA ALA A 10 -27.90 -51.85 39.30
C ALA A 10 -29.21 -51.06 39.16
N GLN A 11 -29.11 -49.76 38.90
CA GLN A 11 -30.15 -49.02 38.17
C GLN A 11 -29.49 -47.94 37.30
N GLY A 12 -29.17 -48.33 36.07
CA GLY A 12 -28.70 -47.44 35.00
C GLY A 12 -29.89 -46.80 34.30
N HIS A 13 -30.11 -45.51 34.56
CA HIS A 13 -31.04 -44.67 33.79
C HIS A 13 -30.48 -43.27 33.48
N GLY A 14 -29.52 -42.76 34.26
CA GLY A 14 -28.91 -41.43 34.01
C GLY A 14 -27.87 -41.38 32.90
N VAL A 15 -27.14 -42.48 32.65
CA VAL A 15 -26.05 -42.52 31.66
C VAL A 15 -26.58 -42.63 30.22
N GLN A 16 -27.71 -43.31 30.03
CA GLN A 16 -28.32 -43.53 28.72
C GLN A 16 -28.89 -42.23 28.11
N ILE A 17 -29.46 -41.35 28.96
CA ILE A 17 -30.08 -40.08 28.52
C ILE A 17 -28.99 -39.08 28.09
N CYS A 18 -27.89 -38.97 28.86
CA CYS A 18 -26.77 -38.11 28.49
C CYS A 18 -26.12 -38.52 27.15
N ALA A 19 -25.96 -39.82 26.90
CA ALA A 19 -25.41 -40.31 25.63
C ALA A 19 -26.33 -39.98 24.45
N ALA A 20 -27.66 -40.12 24.62
CA ALA A 20 -28.62 -39.80 23.56
C ALA A 20 -28.64 -38.29 23.22
N VAL A 21 -28.57 -37.41 24.24
CA VAL A 21 -28.52 -35.96 24.01
C VAL A 21 -27.19 -35.55 23.35
N VAL A 22 -26.05 -36.12 23.79
CA VAL A 22 -24.75 -35.86 23.16
C VAL A 22 -24.70 -36.35 21.71
N MET A 23 -25.29 -37.51 21.41
CA MET A 23 -25.40 -38.04 20.05
C MET A 23 -26.32 -37.20 19.15
N MET A 24 -27.44 -36.68 19.68
CA MET A 24 -28.32 -35.79 18.91
C MET A 24 -27.66 -34.43 18.61
N VAL A 25 -26.85 -33.89 19.54
CA VAL A 25 -26.17 -32.61 19.34
C VAL A 25 -24.99 -32.72 18.36
N THR A 26 -24.29 -33.87 18.29
CA THR A 26 -23.20 -34.07 17.32
C THR A 26 -23.68 -34.39 15.90
N MET A 27 -24.92 -34.89 15.74
CA MET A 27 -25.49 -35.20 14.42
C MET A 27 -26.04 -33.97 13.68
N MET A 28 -26.29 -32.85 14.37
CA MET A 28 -26.84 -31.61 13.78
C MET A 28 -25.77 -30.65 13.22
N MET A 29 -24.47 -31.00 13.29
CA MET A 29 -23.35 -30.15 12.79
C MET A 29 -22.68 -30.69 11.52
N SER A 30 -23.29 -31.67 10.84
CA SER A 30 -22.63 -32.40 9.76
C SER A 30 -23.21 -32.13 8.37
N GLU A 31 -23.40 -30.88 7.96
CA GLU A 31 -23.58 -30.53 6.53
C GLU A 31 -22.99 -29.15 6.20
N VAL A 32 -21.66 -29.04 6.16
CA VAL A 32 -21.02 -28.08 5.26
C VAL A 32 -20.65 -28.87 4.02
N THR A 33 -21.52 -28.81 3.02
CA THR A 33 -21.26 -29.39 1.70
C THR A 33 -19.98 -28.76 1.16
N ALA A 34 -19.00 -29.61 0.86
CA ALA A 34 -17.78 -29.20 0.18
C ALA A 34 -18.17 -28.55 -1.15
N MET A 35 -18.04 -27.22 -1.22
CA MET A 35 -18.15 -26.49 -2.48
C MET A 35 -17.15 -27.12 -3.45
N PRO A 36 -17.52 -27.37 -4.73
CA PRO A 36 -16.54 -27.74 -5.73
C PRO A 36 -15.47 -26.65 -5.70
N LYS A 37 -14.19 -27.04 -5.59
CA LYS A 37 -13.10 -26.16 -5.96
C LYS A 37 -13.31 -25.86 -7.44
N GLU A 38 -14.08 -24.81 -7.72
CA GLU A 38 -14.04 -24.15 -9.00
C GLU A 38 -12.57 -23.82 -9.18
N LYS A 39 -11.90 -24.56 -10.07
CA LYS A 39 -10.62 -24.13 -10.58
C LYS A 39 -10.93 -22.76 -11.16
N VAL A 40 -10.64 -21.72 -10.40
CA VAL A 40 -10.38 -20.40 -10.95
C VAL A 40 -9.37 -20.72 -12.03
N LYS A 41 -9.83 -20.76 -13.28
CA LYS A 41 -8.96 -20.68 -14.43
C LYS A 41 -8.29 -19.36 -14.17
N GLN A 42 -7.11 -19.44 -13.60
CA GLN A 42 -6.22 -18.32 -13.44
C GLN A 42 -6.05 -17.89 -14.89
N VAL A 43 -6.84 -16.90 -15.31
CA VAL A 43 -6.55 -16.13 -16.50
C VAL A 43 -5.25 -15.49 -16.11
N SER A 44 -4.16 -16.20 -16.41
CA SER A 44 -2.84 -15.62 -16.53
C SER A 44 -3.04 -14.59 -17.62
N LYS A 45 -3.38 -13.38 -17.19
CA LYS A 45 -3.20 -12.20 -18.02
C LYS A 45 -1.73 -12.29 -18.35
N ASP A 46 -1.39 -12.70 -19.57
CA ASP A 46 0.01 -12.86 -19.97
C ASP A 46 0.71 -11.56 -19.65
N VAL A 47 1.51 -11.55 -18.58
CA VAL A 47 2.27 -10.38 -18.17
C VAL A 47 3.42 -10.33 -19.15
N GLN A 48 3.28 -9.49 -20.17
CA GLN A 48 4.33 -9.28 -21.15
C GLN A 48 5.54 -8.65 -20.46
N THR A 49 6.63 -9.40 -20.39
CA THR A 49 7.91 -8.94 -19.89
C THR A 49 8.78 -8.43 -21.03
N PHE A 50 9.51 -7.35 -20.79
CA PHE A 50 10.41 -6.73 -21.75
C PHE A 50 11.82 -6.65 -21.15
N PRO A 51 12.87 -6.83 -21.97
CA PRO A 51 14.23 -6.60 -21.51
C PRO A 51 14.40 -5.13 -21.13
N LEU A 52 14.86 -4.87 -19.91
CA LEU A 52 15.10 -3.53 -19.40
C LEU A 52 16.58 -3.20 -19.50
N HIS A 53 16.91 -2.18 -20.29
CA HIS A 53 18.26 -1.61 -20.36
C HIS A 53 18.24 -0.24 -19.70
N ILE A 54 18.81 -0.12 -18.50
CA ILE A 54 18.95 1.15 -17.79
C ILE A 54 20.28 1.77 -18.23
N ASP A 55 20.21 2.83 -19.02
CA ASP A 55 21.40 3.62 -19.37
C ASP A 55 21.77 4.54 -18.18
N PRO A 56 22.90 4.31 -17.48
CA PRO A 56 23.30 5.14 -16.35
C PRO A 56 23.60 6.59 -16.76
N THR A 57 23.94 6.82 -18.03
CA THR A 57 24.28 8.14 -18.55
C THR A 57 23.05 8.99 -18.85
N ALA A 58 21.87 8.37 -19.00
CA ALA A 58 20.60 9.06 -19.13
C ALA A 58 20.20 9.82 -17.85
N PHE A 59 20.76 9.44 -16.70
CA PHE A 59 20.56 10.14 -15.41
C PHE A 59 21.60 11.24 -15.19
N SER A 60 21.99 11.94 -16.26
CA SER A 60 22.79 13.15 -16.11
C SER A 60 22.10 14.07 -15.10
N PRO A 61 22.84 14.60 -14.11
CA PRO A 61 22.32 15.65 -13.26
C PRO A 61 21.70 16.72 -14.15
N ALA A 62 20.49 17.17 -13.80
CA ALA A 62 19.94 18.36 -14.43
C ALA A 62 21.00 19.47 -14.36
N PRO A 63 21.11 20.35 -15.38
CA PRO A 63 21.99 21.50 -15.33
C PRO A 63 21.84 22.21 -13.98
N SER A 64 22.92 22.75 -13.41
CA SER A 64 22.85 23.42 -12.10
C SER A 64 21.93 24.65 -12.20
N MET A 65 20.63 24.45 -12.02
CA MET A 65 19.65 25.50 -11.94
C MET A 65 19.75 26.10 -10.54
N ARG A 66 19.67 27.43 -10.46
CA ARG A 66 19.59 28.10 -9.17
C ARG A 66 18.40 27.53 -8.41
N PRO A 67 18.54 27.14 -7.13
CA PRO A 67 17.43 26.55 -6.40
C PRO A 67 16.26 27.53 -6.32
N LEU A 68 15.17 27.23 -7.04
CA LEU A 68 14.02 28.14 -7.16
C LEU A 68 13.17 28.19 -5.89
N HIS A 69 13.29 27.17 -5.03
CA HIS A 69 12.42 26.95 -3.88
C HIS A 69 12.41 28.13 -2.88
N ASN A 70 13.56 28.79 -2.68
CA ASN A 70 13.68 29.95 -1.79
C ASN A 70 13.34 31.29 -2.47
N SER A 71 13.43 31.36 -3.80
CA SER A 71 13.14 32.58 -4.57
C SER A 71 11.70 32.66 -5.08
N SER A 72 10.91 31.62 -4.86
CA SER A 72 9.50 31.57 -5.22
C SER A 72 8.65 32.39 -4.24
N ILE A 73 7.62 33.06 -4.74
CA ILE A 73 6.58 33.68 -3.89
C ILE A 73 5.72 32.63 -3.17
N SER A 74 5.71 31.38 -3.64
CA SER A 74 5.13 30.23 -2.96
C SER A 74 6.26 29.28 -2.58
N PRO A 75 7.05 29.57 -1.53
CA PRO A 75 8.28 28.84 -1.23
C PRO A 75 7.99 27.41 -0.73
N TRP A 76 8.93 26.50 -0.98
CA TRP A 76 8.83 25.10 -0.57
C TRP A 76 10.15 24.55 -0.02
N THR A 77 10.05 23.43 0.67
CA THR A 77 11.19 22.55 0.99
C THR A 77 10.97 21.17 0.38
N TYR A 78 11.95 20.29 0.46
CA TYR A 78 11.82 18.90 0.01
C TYR A 78 11.85 17.93 1.19
N ASP A 79 10.92 17.00 1.18
CA ASP A 79 10.93 15.81 2.00
C ASP A 79 11.51 14.66 1.16
N PHE A 80 12.55 14.00 1.66
CA PHE A 80 13.26 12.93 0.95
C PHE A 80 12.84 11.57 1.48
N SER A 81 12.44 10.68 0.59
CA SER A 81 12.10 9.28 0.88
C SER A 81 13.08 8.34 0.20
N HIS A 82 13.41 7.23 0.87
CA HIS A 82 14.34 6.22 0.39
C HIS A 82 13.68 4.84 0.37
N ASP A 83 13.74 4.14 -0.75
CA ASP A 83 13.26 2.76 -0.94
C ASP A 83 14.27 1.99 -1.80
N ASP A 84 15.04 1.08 -1.20
CA ASP A 84 16.04 0.24 -1.87
C ASP A 84 15.45 -0.69 -2.95
N ASN A 85 14.14 -0.94 -2.87
CA ASN A 85 13.43 -1.73 -3.86
C ASN A 85 12.91 -0.90 -5.02
N CYS A 86 13.11 0.42 -5.03
CA CYS A 86 12.72 1.30 -6.13
C CYS A 86 13.93 1.89 -6.85
N PHE A 87 13.75 2.19 -8.13
CA PHE A 87 14.68 3.00 -8.90
C PHE A 87 13.93 4.19 -9.54
N PRO A 88 14.41 5.44 -9.35
CA PRO A 88 15.51 5.82 -8.45
C PRO A 88 15.17 5.54 -6.96
N PRO A 89 16.17 5.22 -6.12
CA PRO A 89 15.93 4.80 -4.73
C PRO A 89 15.58 5.97 -3.82
N VAL A 90 16.01 7.19 -4.16
CA VAL A 90 15.66 8.42 -3.47
C VAL A 90 14.62 9.18 -4.29
N LEU A 91 13.51 9.56 -3.65
CA LEU A 91 12.51 10.45 -4.22
C LEU A 91 12.36 11.68 -3.33
N SER A 92 12.40 12.86 -3.94
CA SER A 92 12.15 14.15 -3.29
C SER A 92 10.73 14.63 -3.60
N GLU A 93 9.93 14.91 -2.57
CA GLU A 93 8.61 15.53 -2.69
C GLU A 93 8.62 16.94 -2.11
N ALA A 94 8.11 17.91 -2.87
CA ALA A 94 8.01 19.29 -2.42
C ALA A 94 6.88 19.48 -1.40
N ARG A 95 7.17 20.25 -0.36
CA ARG A 95 6.20 20.67 0.66
C ARG A 95 6.20 22.19 0.77
N CYS A 96 5.04 22.80 0.56
CA CYS A 96 4.89 24.24 0.65
C CYS A 96 5.14 24.72 2.10
N LEU A 97 5.85 25.83 2.24
CA LEU A 97 6.18 26.41 3.54
C LEU A 97 5.11 27.36 4.06
N LEU A 98 4.32 27.96 3.16
CA LEU A 98 3.27 28.92 3.45
C LEU A 98 1.91 28.38 3.00
N LYS A 99 0.83 28.95 3.55
CA LYS A 99 -0.53 28.69 3.06
C LYS A 99 -0.88 29.69 1.95
N GLY A 100 -0.53 30.95 2.15
CA GLY A 100 -0.63 32.03 1.18
C GLY A 100 0.59 32.16 0.28
N CYS A 101 0.77 33.32 -0.34
CA CYS A 101 1.95 33.63 -1.15
C CYS A 101 2.62 34.92 -0.66
N LEU A 102 3.90 35.10 -0.94
CA LEU A 102 4.64 36.31 -0.62
C LEU A 102 4.29 37.43 -1.59
N ASP A 103 4.03 38.62 -1.04
CA ASP A 103 3.94 39.87 -1.80
C ASP A 103 5.33 40.44 -2.12
N ALA A 104 5.38 41.60 -2.78
CA ALA A 104 6.64 42.27 -3.14
C ALA A 104 7.46 42.74 -1.93
N ASN A 105 6.85 42.85 -0.74
CA ASN A 105 7.50 43.25 0.50
C ASN A 105 7.94 42.02 1.33
N GLY A 106 7.57 40.80 0.91
CA GLY A 106 7.84 39.56 1.63
C GLY A 106 6.82 39.23 2.72
N HIS A 107 5.65 39.86 2.72
CA HIS A 107 4.53 39.49 3.60
C HIS A 107 3.66 38.41 2.96
N GLU A 108 3.12 37.50 3.77
CA GLU A 108 2.20 36.47 3.30
C GLU A 108 0.81 37.07 3.04
N ASP A 109 0.39 37.08 1.77
CA ASP A 109 -0.96 37.36 1.31
C ASP A 109 -1.80 36.08 1.35
N GLN A 110 -2.77 36.02 2.27
CA GLN A 110 -3.67 34.89 2.45
C GLN A 110 -4.88 34.89 1.49
N SER A 111 -5.02 35.90 0.62
CA SER A 111 -6.02 35.88 -0.46
C SER A 111 -5.61 34.99 -1.63
N LEU A 112 -4.33 34.61 -1.68
CA LEU A 112 -3.74 33.66 -2.62
C LEU A 112 -3.43 32.35 -1.89
N HIS A 113 -3.22 31.26 -2.63
CA HIS A 113 -2.85 29.97 -2.03
C HIS A 113 -1.56 29.42 -2.64
N SER A 114 -0.64 28.99 -1.78
CA SER A 114 0.46 28.10 -2.16
C SER A 114 -0.07 26.68 -2.31
N GLN A 115 -0.01 26.13 -3.52
CA GLN A 115 -0.48 24.77 -3.83
C GLN A 115 0.67 23.92 -4.38
N PRO A 116 0.77 22.64 -3.99
CA PRO A 116 1.77 21.75 -4.52
C PRO A 116 1.53 21.49 -6.02
N LEU A 117 2.58 21.61 -6.82
CA LEU A 117 2.57 21.25 -8.23
C LEU A 117 2.85 19.75 -8.36
N MET A 118 1.80 18.99 -8.65
CA MET A 118 1.87 17.53 -8.77
C MET A 118 2.34 17.11 -10.17
N GLN A 119 3.26 16.16 -10.23
CA GLN A 119 3.71 15.52 -11.46
C GLN A 119 3.58 14.00 -11.36
N GLN A 120 3.13 13.38 -12.45
CA GLN A 120 3.13 11.93 -12.59
C GLN A 120 4.48 11.49 -13.17
N GLY A 121 5.17 10.59 -12.47
CA GLY A 121 6.41 9.97 -12.94
C GLY A 121 6.41 8.46 -12.78
N LEU A 122 7.37 7.84 -13.43
CA LEU A 122 7.54 6.39 -13.46
C LEU A 122 8.68 5.96 -12.55
N LEU A 123 8.44 4.96 -11.73
CA LEU A 123 9.44 4.29 -10.91
C LEU A 123 9.51 2.81 -11.27
N LEU A 124 10.67 2.20 -11.07
CA LEU A 124 10.87 0.78 -11.26
C LEU A 124 10.95 0.10 -9.89
N ARG A 125 9.96 -0.74 -9.55
CA ARG A 125 9.96 -1.52 -8.32
C ARG A 125 10.52 -2.92 -8.58
N ARG A 126 11.52 -3.32 -7.80
CA ARG A 126 12.10 -4.67 -7.81
C ARG A 126 11.07 -5.66 -7.25
N ILE A 127 10.87 -6.76 -7.95
CA ILE A 127 10.04 -7.88 -7.49
C ILE A 127 10.98 -9.02 -7.13
N THR A 128 10.97 -9.44 -5.86
CA THR A 128 11.69 -10.64 -5.42
C THR A 128 10.88 -11.88 -5.81
N ALA A 129 11.49 -12.80 -6.55
CA ALA A 129 10.85 -14.09 -6.83
C ALA A 129 10.67 -14.90 -5.53
N PRO A 130 9.54 -15.62 -5.35
CA PRO A 130 9.42 -16.60 -4.29
C PRO A 130 10.47 -17.70 -4.50
N GLU A 131 11.32 -17.92 -3.50
CA GLU A 131 12.30 -19.01 -3.37
C GLU A 131 13.36 -19.13 -4.49
N GLY A 132 14.55 -18.57 -4.23
CA GLY A 132 15.81 -19.03 -4.84
C GLY A 132 16.13 -18.57 -6.26
N GLY A 133 15.27 -17.80 -6.92
CA GLY A 133 15.53 -17.26 -8.25
C GLY A 133 16.34 -15.97 -8.23
N ASN A 134 17.57 -15.99 -8.77
CA ASN A 134 18.43 -14.81 -8.98
C ASN A 134 17.94 -13.93 -10.15
N GLN A 135 16.63 -13.65 -10.22
CA GLN A 135 16.03 -12.84 -11.28
C GLN A 135 15.54 -11.51 -10.71
N ASN A 136 16.28 -10.44 -11.00
CA ASN A 136 15.89 -9.06 -10.72
C ASN A 136 14.82 -8.60 -11.71
N HIS A 137 13.57 -9.02 -11.49
CA HIS A 137 12.45 -8.47 -12.25
C HIS A 137 12.07 -7.09 -11.72
N PHE A 138 11.67 -6.21 -12.62
CA PHE A 138 11.15 -4.90 -12.28
C PHE A 138 9.71 -4.76 -12.76
N ARG A 139 8.89 -4.12 -11.93
CA ARG A 139 7.58 -3.63 -12.29
C ARG A 139 7.66 -2.12 -12.47
N LEU A 140 7.11 -1.65 -13.58
CA LEU A 140 6.91 -0.22 -13.78
C LEU A 140 5.71 0.24 -12.94
N GLU A 141 5.93 1.25 -12.11
CA GLU A 141 4.92 1.85 -11.25
C GLU A 141 4.77 3.34 -11.57
N SER A 142 3.54 3.80 -11.68
CA SER A 142 3.23 5.22 -11.82
C SER A 142 3.00 5.83 -10.44
N ARG A 143 3.64 6.96 -10.16
CA ARG A 143 3.46 7.70 -8.92
C ARG A 143 3.22 9.18 -9.18
N LEU A 144 2.32 9.77 -8.39
CA LEU A 144 2.10 11.21 -8.36
C LEU A 144 2.92 11.78 -7.20
N TYR A 145 3.74 12.80 -7.45
CA TYR A 145 4.57 13.45 -6.44
C TYR A 145 4.68 14.96 -6.69
N ALA A 146 4.83 15.73 -5.63
CA ALA A 146 4.97 17.18 -5.72
C ALA A 146 6.40 17.55 -6.14
N VAL A 147 6.55 18.37 -7.18
CA VAL A 147 7.86 18.84 -7.68
C VAL A 147 8.21 20.26 -7.25
N GLY A 148 7.22 21.02 -6.77
CA GLY A 148 7.37 22.38 -6.27
C GLY A 148 6.04 22.91 -5.74
N CYS A 149 5.98 24.21 -5.46
CA CYS A 149 4.74 24.89 -5.12
C CYS A 149 4.51 26.07 -6.05
N VAL A 150 3.24 26.31 -6.39
CA VAL A 150 2.77 27.41 -7.23
C VAL A 150 1.79 28.28 -6.45
N CYS A 151 1.77 29.56 -6.78
CA CYS A 151 0.81 30.51 -6.23
C CYS A 151 -0.43 30.55 -7.12
N VAL A 152 -1.60 30.27 -6.55
CA VAL A 152 -2.88 30.28 -7.27
C VAL A 152 -3.84 31.29 -6.67
N ARG A 153 -4.74 31.80 -7.51
CA ARG A 153 -5.91 32.57 -7.08
C ARG A 153 -7.07 31.62 -6.81
N PRO A 154 -7.90 31.87 -5.78
CA PRO A 154 -9.08 31.05 -5.50
C PRO A 154 -10.11 31.13 -6.64
N ASP A 155 -10.20 32.27 -7.32
CA ASP A 155 -11.13 32.49 -8.43
C ASP A 155 -10.43 32.40 -9.79
N VAL A 156 -11.10 31.76 -10.75
CA VAL A 156 -10.65 31.69 -12.15
C VAL A 156 -10.90 33.04 -12.82
N VAL A 157 -9.83 33.77 -13.11
CA VAL A 157 -9.92 34.99 -13.91
C VAL A 157 -9.70 34.62 -15.37
N THR A 158 -10.70 34.88 -16.22
CA THR A 158 -10.53 34.75 -17.67
C THR A 158 -9.58 35.85 -18.13
N GLN A 159 -8.48 35.49 -18.79
CA GLN A 159 -7.58 36.46 -19.40
C GLN A 159 -8.19 36.92 -20.73
N GLU A 160 -8.48 38.21 -20.86
CA GLU A 160 -8.82 38.86 -22.14
C GLU A 160 -7.57 39.33 -22.87
#